data_AF-A0A401IS81-F1
#
_entry.id   AF-A0A401IS81-F1
#
_cell.length_a   1.000
_cell.length_b   1.000
_cell.length_c   1.000
_cell.angle_alpha   90.00
_cell.angle_beta   90.00
_cell.angle_gamma   90.00
#
_symmetry.space_group_name_H-M   'P 1'
#
loop_
_entity.id
_entity.type
_entity.pdbx_description
1 polymer ?
#
loop_
_entity_poly.entity_id
_entity_poly.type
_entity_poly.pdbx_seq_one_letter_code
_entity_poly.pdbx_strand_id
1 'polypeptide(L)'
;MLLDQSSISKNVVAAQITKVFYPHIIVRTETGDYWSLEISEGERSDSVFWEEMRRILKAALWIPVGKKYHQLLDNGWMAPTY
;
A
#
# COMPACT_ATOMS: atom_id res chain seq x y z
N MET A 1 -2.88 -24.28 -8.15
CA MET A 1 -2.55 -24.31 -6.71
C MET A 1 -3.15 -23.06 -6.09
N LEU A 2 -4.33 -23.19 -5.48
CA LEU A 2 -4.96 -22.08 -4.74
C LEU A 2 -4.25 -21.97 -3.40
N LEU A 3 -3.67 -20.81 -3.13
CA LEU A 3 -2.93 -20.56 -1.92
C LEU A 3 -3.91 -20.38 -0.75
N ASP A 4 -4.09 -21.44 0.03
CA ASP A 4 -4.73 -21.39 1.34
C ASP A 4 -3.77 -20.70 2.33
N GLN A 5 -3.85 -19.37 2.41
CA GLN A 5 -3.02 -18.51 3.29
C GLN A 5 -3.84 -18.01 4.49
N SER A 6 -4.38 -18.94 5.26
CA SER A 6 -5.30 -18.68 6.37
C SER A 6 -4.65 -18.07 7.64
N SER A 7 -3.37 -17.65 7.60
CA SER A 7 -2.68 -17.02 8.75
C SER A 7 -1.97 -15.68 8.49
N ILE A 8 -1.81 -15.24 7.23
CA ILE A 8 -1.28 -13.89 6.88
C ILE A 8 -2.42 -12.83 6.83
N SER A 9 -3.66 -13.30 6.88
CA SER A 9 -4.85 -12.70 6.27
C SER A 9 -5.75 -11.87 7.18
N LYS A 10 -5.28 -11.36 8.33
CA LYS A 10 -6.10 -10.43 9.16
C LYS A 10 -5.73 -8.96 9.05
N ASN A 11 -4.45 -8.65 8.81
CA ASN A 11 -3.92 -7.29 8.91
C ASN A 11 -3.51 -6.67 7.57
N VAL A 12 -3.79 -7.30 6.44
CA VAL A 12 -3.54 -6.73 5.11
C VAL A 12 -4.87 -6.63 4.38
N VAL A 13 -5.09 -5.52 3.69
CA VAL A 13 -6.23 -5.31 2.80
C VAL A 13 -5.73 -4.84 1.45
N ALA A 14 -6.40 -5.22 0.37
CA ALA A 14 -6.11 -4.60 -0.92
C ALA A 14 -6.74 -3.20 -0.97
N ALA A 15 -5.96 -2.24 -1.44
CA ALA A 15 -6.39 -0.88 -1.64
C ALA A 15 -5.83 -0.32 -2.95
N GLN A 16 -6.56 0.58 -3.58
CA GLN A 16 -6.14 1.26 -4.80
C GLN A 16 -5.72 2.68 -4.48
N ILE A 17 -4.58 3.12 -5.01
CA ILE A 17 -4.18 4.53 -4.88
C ILE A 17 -5.15 5.37 -5.70
N THR A 18 -5.77 6.36 -5.06
CA THR A 18 -6.72 7.29 -5.70
C THR A 18 -6.13 8.67 -5.89
N LYS A 19 -5.20 9.09 -5.01
CA LYS A 19 -4.49 10.36 -5.10
C LYS A 19 -3.08 10.27 -4.54
N VAL A 20 -2.14 10.96 -5.19
CA VAL A 20 -0.75 11.13 -4.73
C VAL A 20 -0.44 12.62 -4.79
N PHE A 21 -0.21 13.26 -3.64
CA PHE A 21 0.16 14.67 -3.55
C PHE A 21 0.96 14.91 -2.28
N TYR A 22 2.05 15.64 -2.32
CA TYR A 22 2.92 15.77 -1.15
C TYR A 22 2.21 16.45 0.05
N PRO A 23 2.33 15.95 1.31
CA PRO A 23 3.02 14.73 1.74
C PRO A 23 2.06 13.53 1.97
N HIS A 24 0.95 13.44 1.25
CA HIS A 24 -0.11 12.45 1.45
C HIS A 24 -0.31 11.52 0.23
N ILE A 25 -0.66 10.28 0.53
CA ILE A 25 -1.14 9.32 -0.46
C ILE A 25 -2.46 8.77 0.03
N ILE A 26 -3.50 8.89 -0.80
CA ILE A 26 -4.84 8.44 -0.46
C ILE A 26 -5.13 7.14 -1.20
N VAL A 27 -5.52 6.12 -0.44
CA VAL A 27 -5.93 4.82 -0.96
C VAL A 27 -7.40 4.58 -0.67
N ARG A 28 -8.03 3.79 -1.53
CA ARG A 28 -9.39 3.28 -1.34
C ARG A 28 -9.34 1.77 -1.18
N THR A 29 -9.83 1.24 -0.07
CA THR A 29 -9.88 -0.20 0.19
C THR A 29 -10.94 -0.89 -0.68
N GLU A 30 -10.90 -2.22 -0.74
CA GLU A 30 -11.97 -3.03 -1.35
C GLU A 30 -13.34 -2.80 -0.71
N THR A 31 -13.38 -2.45 0.59
CA THR A 31 -14.62 -2.10 1.31
C THR A 31 -15.14 -0.70 0.95
N GLY A 32 -14.36 0.08 0.21
CA GLY A 32 -14.71 1.44 -0.21
C GLY A 32 -14.28 2.54 0.76
N ASP A 33 -13.60 2.18 1.86
CA ASP A 33 -13.05 3.12 2.83
C ASP A 33 -11.83 3.84 2.25
N TYR A 34 -11.64 5.09 2.65
CA TYR A 34 -10.48 5.89 2.24
C TYR A 34 -9.50 6.02 3.39
N TRP A 35 -8.24 5.67 3.14
CA TRP A 35 -7.15 5.82 4.11
C TRP A 35 -6.06 6.73 3.56
N SER A 36 -5.42 7.49 4.44
CA SER A 36 -4.13 8.11 4.15
C SER A 36 -3.05 7.11 4.51
N LEU A 37 -2.11 6.86 3.59
CA LEU A 37 -0.94 6.07 3.92
C LEU A 37 -0.05 6.85 4.90
N GLU A 38 0.53 6.14 5.86
CA GLU A 38 1.62 6.69 6.67
C GLU A 38 2.92 6.58 5.88
N ILE A 39 3.63 7.69 5.78
CA ILE A 39 4.88 7.81 5.02
C ILE A 39 5.98 8.17 6.02
N SER A 40 7.07 7.41 6.02
CA SER A 40 8.24 7.69 6.86
C SER A 40 8.99 8.95 6.39
N GLU A 41 9.83 9.54 7.25
CA GLU A 41 10.63 10.72 6.86
C GLU A 41 11.61 10.43 5.71
N GLY A 42 12.10 9.18 5.62
CA GLY A 42 12.95 8.72 4.53
C GLY A 42 12.19 8.70 3.20
N GLU A 43 11.04 8.04 3.14
CA GLU A 43 10.18 7.98 1.95
C GLU A 43 9.68 9.36 1.54
N ARG A 44 9.42 10.24 2.50
CA ARG A 44 8.98 11.61 2.24
C ARG A 44 10.01 12.39 1.42
N SER A 45 11.29 12.10 1.60
CA SER A 45 12.39 12.73 0.87
C SER A 45 12.85 11.93 -0.36
N ASP A 46 12.31 10.73 -0.56
CA ASP A 46 12.69 9.84 -1.66
C ASP A 46 11.90 10.13 -2.93
N SER A 47 12.55 10.77 -3.90
CA SER A 47 11.93 11.08 -5.20
C SER A 47 11.50 9.85 -5.99
N VAL A 48 12.22 8.73 -5.86
CA VAL A 48 11.92 7.47 -6.56
C VAL A 48 10.65 6.87 -6.00
N PHE A 49 10.52 6.83 -4.67
CA PHE A 49 9.28 6.41 -4.00
C PHE A 49 8.06 7.16 -4.55
N TRP A 50 8.12 8.50 -4.58
CA TRP A 50 7.01 9.31 -5.09
C TRP A 50 6.71 9.05 -6.58
N GLU A 51 7.73 8.75 -7.38
CA GLU A 51 7.53 8.41 -8.80
C GLU A 51 6.84 7.06 -8.96
N GLU A 52 7.25 6.06 -8.19
CA GLU A 52 6.59 4.75 -8.18
C GLU A 52 5.13 4.84 -7.73
N MET A 53 4.82 5.64 -6.71
CA MET A 53 3.43 5.88 -6.29
C MET A 53 2.59 6.51 -7.41
N ARG A 54 3.15 7.45 -8.18
CA ARG A 54 2.48 8.02 -9.35
C ARG A 54 2.29 7.00 -10.47
N ARG A 55 3.25 6.10 -10.68
CA ARG A 55 3.16 5.01 -11.66
C ARG A 55 2.07 4.01 -11.29
N ILE A 56 2.02 3.60 -10.02
CA ILE A 56 0.98 2.71 -9.47
C ILE A 56 -0.41 3.36 -9.61
N LEU A 57 -0.53 4.65 -9.26
CA LEU A 57 -1.77 5.42 -9.47
C LEU A 57 -2.20 5.40 -10.95
N LYS A 58 -1.28 5.69 -11.87
CA LYS A 58 -1.55 5.71 -13.31
C LYS A 58 -1.95 4.33 -13.86
N ALA A 59 -1.36 3.27 -13.31
CA ALA A 59 -1.69 1.90 -13.67
C ALA A 59 -2.98 1.38 -13.01
N ALA A 60 -3.58 2.15 -12.10
CA ALA A 60 -4.78 1.79 -11.34
C ALA A 60 -4.66 0.43 -10.63
N LEU A 61 -3.46 0.09 -10.16
CA LEU A 61 -3.18 -1.19 -9.53
C LEU A 61 -3.75 -1.25 -8.11
N TRP A 62 -4.19 -2.44 -7.73
CA TRP A 62 -4.50 -2.79 -6.36
C TRP A 62 -3.22 -3.19 -5.64
N ILE A 63 -2.95 -2.55 -4.50
CA ILE A 63 -1.77 -2.80 -3.68
C ILE A 63 -2.18 -3.34 -2.30
N PRO A 64 -1.38 -4.24 -1.71
CA PRO A 64 -1.59 -4.66 -0.33
C PRO A 64 -1.18 -3.54 0.64
N VAL A 65 -2.09 -3.17 1.54
CA VAL A 65 -1.85 -2.16 2.58
C VAL A 65 -2.08 -2.77 3.95
N GLY A 66 -1.15 -2.52 4.87
CA GLY A 66 -1.28 -2.95 6.26
C GLY A 66 -2.37 -2.17 6.99
N LYS A 67 -3.36 -2.85 7.58
CA LYS A 67 -4.46 -2.22 8.34
C LYS A 67 -4.01 -1.46 9.59
N LYS A 68 -2.86 -1.84 10.18
CA LYS A 68 -2.44 -1.32 11.49
C LYS A 68 -1.71 0.01 11.40
N TYR A 69 -0.88 0.18 10.38
CA TYR A 69 -0.07 1.38 10.20
C TYR A 69 -0.40 2.11 8.89
N HIS A 70 -1.35 1.61 8.10
CA HIS A 70 -1.64 2.13 6.76
C HIS A 70 -0.37 2.33 5.91
N GLN A 71 0.62 1.46 6.11
CA GLN A 71 1.88 1.49 5.40
C GLN A 71 1.82 0.49 4.24
N LEU A 72 2.57 0.79 3.19
CA LEU A 72 3.01 -0.24 2.25
C LEU A 72 3.82 -1.27 3.03
N LEU A 73 3.69 -2.55 2.68
CA LEU A 73 4.48 -3.59 3.35
C LEU A 73 5.98 -3.33 3.05
N ASP A 74 6.84 -3.39 4.07
CA ASP A 74 8.29 -3.13 3.96
C ASP A 74 8.99 -4.02 2.93
N ASN A 75 8.45 -5.21 2.67
CA ASN A 75 8.92 -6.18 1.67
C ASN A 75 8.09 -6.10 0.36
N GLY A 76 7.38 -5.00 0.15
CA GLY A 76 6.56 -4.76 -1.02
C GLY A 76 5.42 -5.77 -1.16
N TRP A 77 5.42 -6.53 -2.24
CA TRP A 77 4.36 -7.50 -2.55
C TRP A 77 4.65 -8.88 -1.93
N MET A 78 5.77 -9.03 -1.24
CA MET A 78 6.16 -10.32 -0.68
C MET A 78 5.46 -10.52 0.67
N ALA A 79 5.03 -11.75 0.96
CA ALA A 79 4.72 -12.13 2.33
C ALA A 79 6.02 -12.14 3.15
N PRO A 80 6.00 -11.80 4.45
CA PRO A 80 7.16 -11.98 5.31
C PRO A 80 7.58 -13.46 5.25
N THR A 81 8.80 -13.71 4.79
CA THR A 81 9.42 -15.03 4.83
C THR A 81 9.99 -15.20 6.24
N TYR A 82 9.29 -15.97 7.07
CA TYR A 82 9.83 -16.49 8.32
C TYR A 82 10.87 -17.59 8.04
#